data_AF-A0A7C6E3D7-F1
#
_entry.id   AF-A0A7C6E3D7-F1
#
_cell.length_a   1.000
_cell.length_b   1.000
_cell.length_c   1.000
_cell.angle_alpha   90.00
_cell.angle_beta   90.00
_cell.angle_gamma   90.00
#
_symmetry.space_group_name_H-M   'P 1'
#
loop_
_entity.id
_entity.type
_entity.pdbx_description
1 polymer ?
#
loop_
_entity_poly.entity_id
_entity_poly.type
_entity_poly.pdbx_seq_one_letter_code
_entity_poly.pdbx_strand_id
1 'polypeptide(L)'
;MARIRLATVWLSGCSGCHMSFLDQDERLLELAEKIMLVYSPIADIKDFPENVDVTLVEGAVGNEEQLELLKKIRSNTRILVALGDCAVNGNVTALRNSLKNSDEEVLRKAYVDNATVKPNIPSQVPKLLKKALALNEVVKVDFYVPGCPPPADLINYVLNELLDGRTPVMEGKFKYG
;
A
#
# COMPACT_ATOMS: atom_id res chain seq x y z
N MET A 1 1.22 0.76 28.98
CA MET A 1 1.75 -0.18 27.95
C MET A 1 2.54 0.63 26.94
N ALA A 2 3.56 0.05 26.31
CA ALA A 2 4.25 0.71 25.20
C ALA A 2 3.27 0.86 24.02
N ARG A 3 3.24 2.02 23.37
CA ARG A 3 2.37 2.26 22.20
C ARG A 3 2.86 1.43 21.02
N ILE A 4 1.93 0.86 20.26
CA ILE A 4 2.25 0.08 19.06
C ILE A 4 2.83 1.00 17.98
N ARG A 5 3.97 0.63 17.40
CA ARG A 5 4.61 1.37 16.30
C ARG A 5 3.91 1.03 14.99
N LEU A 6 3.08 1.96 14.51
CA LEU A 6 2.34 1.83 13.25
C LEU A 6 3.05 2.60 12.14
N ALA A 7 3.16 1.99 10.97
CA ALA A 7 3.51 2.67 9.73
C ALA A 7 2.42 2.49 8.67
N THR A 8 2.28 3.47 7.77
CA THR A 8 1.46 3.33 6.56
C THR A 8 2.26 3.75 5.34
N VAL A 9 2.02 3.15 4.18
CA VAL A 9 2.87 3.34 2.98
C VAL A 9 2.03 3.40 1.70
N TRP A 10 2.43 4.28 0.78
CA TRP A 10 1.92 4.36 -0.60
C TRP A 10 2.91 3.75 -1.58
N LEU A 11 2.47 2.74 -2.33
CA LEU A 11 3.14 2.30 -3.56
C LEU A 11 2.36 2.80 -4.78
N SER A 12 2.21 2.00 -5.84
CA SER A 12 1.40 2.35 -7.01
C SER A 12 -0.10 2.16 -6.73
N GLY A 13 -0.64 3.08 -5.90
CA GLY A 13 -2.06 3.20 -5.56
C GLY A 13 -2.62 4.58 -5.90
N CYS A 14 -3.87 4.83 -5.50
CA CYS A 14 -4.58 6.09 -5.75
C CYS A 14 -4.78 6.95 -4.51
N SER A 15 -4.09 6.66 -3.40
CA SER A 15 -4.33 7.19 -2.04
C SER A 15 -5.69 6.85 -1.40
N GLY A 16 -6.57 6.16 -2.13
CA GLY A 16 -7.94 5.91 -1.70
C GLY A 16 -8.04 5.05 -0.45
N CYS A 17 -7.11 4.11 -0.22
CA CYS A 17 -7.15 3.30 1.00
C CYS A 17 -6.73 4.11 2.23
N HIS A 18 -5.80 5.05 2.07
CA HIS A 18 -5.49 6.01 3.12
C HIS A 18 -6.62 6.99 3.38
N MET A 19 -7.36 7.42 2.34
CA MET A 19 -8.56 8.24 2.57
C MET A 19 -9.60 7.46 3.36
N SER A 20 -9.86 6.19 3.03
CA SER A 20 -10.80 5.39 3.83
C SER A 20 -10.28 5.05 5.24
N PHE A 21 -8.96 4.99 5.44
CA PHE A 21 -8.38 4.97 6.78
C PHE A 21 -8.67 6.26 7.55
N LEU A 22 -8.66 7.42 6.87
CA LEU A 22 -8.98 8.72 7.47
C LEU A 22 -10.50 8.93 7.67
N ASP A 23 -11.35 8.26 6.90
CA ASP A 23 -12.82 8.21 7.09
C ASP A 23 -13.25 7.46 8.38
N GLN A 24 -12.32 7.23 9.31
CA GLN A 24 -12.60 6.75 10.66
C GLN A 24 -13.02 7.88 11.62
N ASP A 25 -12.93 9.14 11.17
CA ASP A 25 -13.39 10.33 11.88
C ASP A 25 -12.87 10.41 13.33
N GLU A 26 -13.74 10.45 14.34
CA GLU A 26 -13.32 10.61 15.74
C GLU A 26 -12.53 9.41 16.26
N ARG A 27 -12.68 8.23 15.65
CA ARG A 27 -11.94 7.01 16.05
C ARG A 27 -10.44 7.13 15.79
N LEU A 28 -10.02 8.07 14.92
CA LEU A 28 -8.60 8.39 14.75
C LEU A 28 -7.97 8.96 16.02
N LEU A 29 -8.74 9.71 16.81
CA LEU A 29 -8.27 10.26 18.09
C LEU A 29 -8.03 9.12 19.09
N GLU A 30 -8.95 8.16 19.17
CA GLU A 30 -8.80 6.95 20.00
C GLU A 30 -7.62 6.09 19.54
N LEU A 31 -7.43 5.97 18.22
CA LEU A 31 -6.29 5.25 17.64
C LEU A 31 -4.97 5.92 18.02
N ALA A 32 -4.89 7.24 17.97
CA ALA A 32 -3.69 8.03 18.30
C ALA A 32 -3.23 7.85 19.75
N GLU A 33 -4.13 7.49 20.67
CA GLU A 33 -3.76 7.16 22.06
C GLU A 33 -3.04 5.80 22.17
N LYS A 34 -3.37 4.86 21.28
CA LYS A 34 -2.87 3.48 21.29
C LYS A 34 -1.58 3.30 20.47
N ILE A 35 -1.36 4.14 19.47
CA ILE A 35 -0.27 3.99 18.51
C ILE A 35 0.78 5.10 18.59
N MET A 36 1.97 4.78 18.09
CA MET A 36 2.99 5.72 17.66
C MET A 36 3.08 5.62 16.13
N LEU A 37 2.71 6.68 15.41
CA LEU A 37 2.86 6.72 13.95
C LEU A 37 4.32 6.99 13.60
N VAL A 38 5.02 5.97 13.11
CA VAL A 38 6.49 6.01 12.92
C VAL A 38 6.91 6.21 11.46
N TYR A 39 5.98 6.07 10.51
CA TYR A 39 6.18 6.41 9.11
C TYR A 39 4.82 6.54 8.42
N SER A 40 4.62 7.58 7.64
CA SER A 40 3.42 7.73 6.82
C SER A 40 3.60 8.78 5.72
N PRO A 41 3.04 8.59 4.52
CA PRO A 41 2.96 9.62 3.48
C PRO A 41 2.27 10.91 3.93
N ILE A 42 1.39 10.84 4.94
CA ILE A 42 0.68 12.00 5.52
C ILE A 42 1.40 12.59 6.74
N ALA A 43 2.63 12.13 7.04
CA ALA A 43 3.49 12.64 8.10
C ALA A 43 4.88 13.00 7.54
N ASP A 44 5.65 13.79 8.30
CA ASP A 44 6.94 14.32 7.80
C ASP A 44 8.15 13.38 8.02
N ILE A 45 7.90 12.08 8.20
CA ILE A 45 8.95 11.09 8.48
C ILE A 45 9.41 10.47 7.15
N LYS A 46 10.66 10.75 6.75
CA LYS A 46 11.17 10.39 5.42
C LYS A 46 11.73 8.98 5.32
N ASP A 47 12.31 8.48 6.40
CA ASP A 47 12.94 7.17 6.42
C ASP A 47 12.06 6.13 7.12
N PHE A 48 11.84 5.00 6.45
CA PHE A 48 11.18 3.86 7.08
C PHE A 48 12.07 3.32 8.22
N PRO A 49 11.59 3.31 9.48
CA PRO A 49 12.41 2.94 10.63
C PRO A 49 12.47 1.43 10.85
N GLU A 50 13.38 0.99 11.71
CA GLU A 50 13.46 -0.40 12.16
C GLU A 50 12.39 -0.71 13.23
N ASN A 51 12.16 -2.00 13.48
CA ASN A 51 11.30 -2.53 14.54
C ASN A 51 9.88 -1.94 14.52
N VAL A 52 9.22 -1.97 13.37
CA VAL A 52 7.82 -1.55 13.21
C VAL A 52 6.89 -2.71 13.54
N ASP A 53 5.91 -2.48 14.41
CA ASP A 53 5.01 -3.55 14.87
C ASP A 53 4.00 -3.94 13.80
N VAL A 54 3.37 -2.95 13.18
CA VAL A 54 2.36 -3.12 12.12
C VAL A 54 2.63 -2.13 11.00
N THR A 55 2.56 -2.59 9.75
CA THR A 55 2.62 -1.71 8.58
C THR A 55 1.48 -2.00 7.62
N LEU A 56 0.71 -0.95 7.33
CA LEU A 56 -0.31 -0.98 6.27
C LEU A 56 0.33 -0.51 4.96
N VAL A 57 0.30 -1.34 3.93
CA VAL A 57 0.85 -1.00 2.62
C VAL A 57 -0.29 -1.00 1.61
N GLU A 58 -0.58 0.16 1.01
CA GLU A 58 -1.49 0.23 -0.13
C GLU A 58 -0.74 0.33 -1.46
N GLY A 59 -1.42 -0.06 -2.54
CA GLY A 59 -0.91 0.03 -3.89
C GLY A 59 -0.10 -1.19 -4.33
N ALA A 60 0.00 -1.36 -5.64
CA ALA A 60 0.83 -2.39 -6.26
C ALA A 60 2.30 -1.95 -6.32
N VAL A 61 3.22 -2.88 -6.57
CA VAL A 61 4.63 -2.57 -6.85
C VAL A 61 4.80 -2.28 -8.34
N GLY A 62 5.03 -1.02 -8.69
CA GLY A 62 5.06 -0.57 -10.08
C GLY A 62 6.44 -0.26 -10.64
N ASN A 63 7.39 0.15 -9.81
CA ASN A 63 8.74 0.61 -10.22
C ASN A 63 9.85 0.05 -9.31
N GLU A 64 11.09 0.25 -9.70
CA GLU A 64 12.28 -0.25 -8.98
C GLU A 64 12.41 0.32 -7.55
N GLU A 65 12.08 1.60 -7.33
CA GLU A 65 12.14 2.21 -6.00
C GLU A 65 11.13 1.59 -5.03
N GLN A 66 9.89 1.37 -5.50
CA GLN A 66 8.84 0.71 -4.72
C GLN A 66 9.19 -0.74 -4.41
N LEU A 67 9.86 -1.43 -5.33
CA LEU A 67 10.34 -2.80 -5.11
C LEU A 67 11.34 -2.86 -3.96
N GLU A 68 12.32 -1.95 -3.94
CA GLU A 68 13.30 -1.87 -2.86
C GLU A 68 12.68 -1.38 -1.55
N LEU A 69 11.79 -0.40 -1.61
CA LEU A 69 11.04 0.08 -0.45
C LEU A 69 10.22 -1.04 0.19
N LEU A 70 9.52 -1.87 -0.59
CA LEU A 70 8.72 -2.97 -0.05
C LEU A 70 9.58 -4.03 0.64
N LYS A 71 10.77 -4.35 0.10
CA LYS A 71 11.73 -5.25 0.77
C LYS A 71 12.25 -4.65 2.08
N LYS A 72 12.55 -3.35 2.09
CA LYS A 72 12.94 -2.62 3.32
C LYS A 72 11.82 -2.64 4.35
N ILE A 73 10.57 -2.41 3.95
CA ILE A 73 9.40 -2.50 4.83
C ILE A 73 9.30 -3.90 5.41
N ARG A 74 9.31 -4.94 4.58
CA ARG A 74 9.16 -6.31 5.05
C ARG A 74 10.23 -6.70 6.08
N SER A 75 11.50 -6.33 5.86
CA SER A 75 12.60 -6.66 6.76
C SER A 75 12.52 -5.93 8.11
N ASN A 76 11.86 -4.78 8.16
CA ASN A 76 11.76 -3.93 9.34
C ASN A 76 10.39 -3.98 10.05
N THR A 77 9.46 -4.75 9.50
CA THR A 77 8.08 -4.86 10.00
C THR A 77 7.81 -6.25 10.54
N ARG A 78 7.19 -6.32 11.72
CA ARG A 78 6.70 -7.58 12.30
C ARG A 78 5.44 -8.07 11.60
N ILE A 79 4.41 -7.23 11.46
CA ILE A 79 3.15 -7.56 10.77
C ILE A 79 2.93 -6.66 9.56
N LEU A 80 2.95 -7.22 8.35
CA LEU A 80 2.69 -6.51 7.10
C LEU A 80 1.27 -6.82 6.61
N VAL A 81 0.48 -5.76 6.42
CA VAL A 81 -0.90 -5.83 5.95
C VAL A 81 -0.99 -5.25 4.53
N ALA A 82 -1.47 -6.05 3.58
CA ALA A 82 -1.86 -5.58 2.26
C ALA A 82 -3.21 -4.86 2.36
N LEU A 83 -3.20 -3.55 2.19
CA LEU A 83 -4.38 -2.69 2.32
C LEU A 83 -4.92 -2.33 0.93
N GLY A 84 -6.09 -2.89 0.60
CA GLY A 84 -6.82 -2.63 -0.63
C GLY A 84 -6.40 -3.49 -1.83
N ASP A 85 -7.29 -3.55 -2.82
CA ASP A 85 -7.17 -4.52 -3.93
C ASP A 85 -5.90 -4.32 -4.77
N CYS A 86 -5.40 -3.09 -4.90
CA CYS A 86 -4.12 -2.85 -5.56
C CYS A 86 -2.95 -3.57 -4.85
N ALA A 87 -2.94 -3.60 -3.52
CA ALA A 87 -1.93 -4.31 -2.75
C ALA A 87 -2.17 -5.83 -2.73
N VAL A 88 -3.44 -6.24 -2.66
CA VAL A 88 -3.86 -7.65 -2.55
C VAL A 88 -3.65 -8.42 -3.87
N ASN A 89 -3.99 -7.82 -5.02
CA ASN A 89 -3.98 -8.51 -6.32
C ASN A 89 -3.55 -7.63 -7.51
N GLY A 90 -3.06 -6.41 -7.27
CA GLY A 90 -2.61 -5.48 -8.31
C GLY A 90 -3.72 -4.60 -8.92
N ASN A 91 -4.97 -5.08 -8.94
CA ASN A 91 -6.18 -4.42 -9.42
C ASN A 91 -5.97 -3.52 -10.66
N VAL A 92 -6.43 -2.25 -10.62
CA VAL A 92 -6.40 -1.32 -11.76
C VAL A 92 -4.98 -1.11 -12.28
N THR A 93 -3.98 -1.01 -11.39
CA THR A 93 -2.57 -0.83 -11.77
C THR A 93 -2.05 -2.02 -12.59
N ALA A 94 -2.53 -3.23 -12.31
CA ALA A 94 -2.14 -4.45 -13.02
C ALA A 94 -2.83 -4.64 -14.38
N LEU A 95 -3.82 -3.82 -14.76
CA LEU A 95 -4.49 -3.94 -16.07
C LEU A 95 -3.50 -3.82 -17.24
N ARG A 96 -2.44 -3.01 -17.10
CA ARG A 96 -1.37 -2.90 -18.10
C ARG A 96 -0.66 -4.22 -18.36
N ASN A 97 -0.63 -5.15 -17.40
CA ASN A 97 0.13 -6.41 -17.50
C ASN A 97 -0.36 -7.32 -18.63
N SER A 98 -1.56 -7.08 -19.16
CA SER A 98 -2.12 -7.77 -20.33
C SER A 98 -1.45 -7.36 -21.65
N LEU A 99 -0.78 -6.20 -21.68
CA LEU A 99 -0.06 -5.70 -22.84
C LEU A 99 1.30 -6.41 -22.99
N LYS A 100 1.70 -6.65 -24.23
CA LYS A 100 3.08 -7.09 -24.53
C LYS A 100 4.03 -5.91 -24.26
N ASN A 101 5.13 -6.14 -23.54
CA ASN A 101 6.06 -5.09 -23.10
C ASN A 101 5.33 -3.93 -22.39
N SER A 102 4.52 -4.28 -21.38
CA SER A 102 3.56 -3.34 -20.80
C SER A 102 4.15 -2.04 -20.30
N ASP A 103 5.39 -2.06 -19.82
CA ASP A 103 6.15 -0.90 -19.36
C ASP A 103 6.48 0.07 -20.49
N GLU A 104 7.00 -0.43 -21.61
CA GLU A 104 7.33 0.39 -22.77
C GLU A 104 6.08 0.97 -23.42
N GLU A 105 5.02 0.16 -23.56
CA GLU A 105 3.76 0.57 -24.19
C GLU A 105 3.08 1.72 -23.45
N VAL A 106 2.95 1.61 -22.12
CA VAL A 106 2.30 2.68 -21.33
C VAL A 106 3.14 3.95 -21.29
N LEU A 107 4.47 3.83 -21.22
CA LEU A 107 5.38 4.99 -21.24
C LEU A 107 5.35 5.70 -22.59
N ARG A 108 5.40 4.96 -23.71
CA ARG A 108 5.27 5.54 -25.05
C ARG A 108 3.92 6.22 -25.22
N LYS A 109 2.84 5.57 -24.79
CA LYS A 109 1.49 6.14 -24.92
C LYS A 109 1.36 7.46 -24.15
N ALA A 110 1.88 7.51 -22.92
CA ALA A 110 1.78 8.69 -22.05
C ALA A 110 2.71 9.83 -22.46
N TYR A 111 3.96 9.53 -22.81
CA TYR A 111 5.02 10.53 -22.96
C TYR A 111 5.47 10.78 -24.40
N VAL A 112 4.98 10.00 -25.37
CA VAL A 112 5.31 10.18 -26.79
C VAL A 112 4.04 10.38 -27.61
N ASP A 113 3.16 9.38 -27.65
CA ASP A 113 2.00 9.38 -28.56
C ASP A 113 0.97 10.46 -28.19
N ASN A 114 0.75 10.68 -26.88
CA ASN A 114 -0.19 11.68 -26.37
C ASN A 114 0.50 12.97 -25.89
N ALA A 115 1.81 13.11 -26.07
CA ALA A 115 2.54 14.28 -25.61
C ALA A 115 2.19 15.51 -26.46
N THR A 116 1.66 16.55 -25.81
CA THR A 116 1.40 17.84 -26.45
C THR A 116 2.64 18.72 -26.53
N VAL A 117 3.65 18.43 -25.69
CA VAL A 117 4.90 19.20 -25.58
C VAL A 117 6.06 18.23 -25.34
N LYS A 118 7.14 18.40 -26.11
CA LYS A 118 8.43 17.67 -25.98
C LYS A 118 8.27 16.15 -25.76
N PRO A 119 7.85 15.38 -26.79
CA PRO A 119 7.74 13.92 -26.72
C PRO A 119 9.09 13.30 -26.32
N ASN A 120 9.16 12.70 -25.12
CA ASN A 120 10.35 12.03 -24.63
C ASN A 120 10.01 11.19 -23.37
N ILE A 121 10.56 9.98 -23.29
CA ILE A 121 10.41 9.14 -22.08
C ILE A 121 11.36 9.67 -20.99
N PRO A 122 10.86 9.96 -19.77
CA PRO A 122 11.70 10.42 -18.66
C PRO A 122 12.77 9.40 -18.26
N SER A 123 13.99 9.87 -17.97
CA SER A 123 15.14 9.03 -17.57
C SER A 123 15.67 9.30 -16.16
N GLN A 124 15.24 10.40 -15.52
CA GLN A 124 15.68 10.81 -14.17
C GLN A 124 14.75 10.34 -13.05
N VAL A 125 13.92 9.33 -13.34
CA VAL A 125 12.93 8.76 -12.41
C VAL A 125 13.12 7.24 -12.33
N PRO A 126 12.63 6.58 -11.27
CA PRO A 126 12.73 5.13 -11.14
C PRO A 126 12.13 4.43 -12.36
N LYS A 127 12.80 3.38 -12.84
CA LYS A 127 12.30 2.61 -13.99
C LYS A 127 11.04 1.87 -13.59
N LEU A 128 10.07 1.89 -14.49
CA LEU A 128 8.85 1.11 -14.36
C LEU A 128 9.19 -0.38 -14.49
N LEU A 129 8.63 -1.23 -13.63
CA LEU A 129 8.77 -2.68 -13.76
C LEU A 129 8.00 -3.18 -14.99
N LYS A 130 8.46 -4.30 -15.57
CA LYS A 130 7.78 -4.96 -16.71
C LYS A 130 6.31 -5.30 -16.44
N LYS A 131 5.95 -5.51 -15.19
CA LYS A 131 4.57 -5.73 -14.71
C LYS A 131 4.39 -5.02 -13.37
N ALA A 132 3.17 -4.57 -13.08
CA ALA A 132 2.78 -4.20 -11.73
C ALA A 132 2.49 -5.47 -10.93
N LEU A 133 3.06 -5.59 -9.73
CA LEU A 133 2.97 -6.80 -8.91
C LEU A 133 2.14 -6.53 -7.64
N ALA A 134 1.34 -7.50 -7.21
CA ALA A 134 0.76 -7.50 -5.87
C ALA A 134 1.86 -7.67 -4.82
N LEU A 135 1.61 -7.30 -3.56
CA LEU A 135 2.64 -7.34 -2.52
C LEU A 135 3.15 -8.76 -2.26
N ASN A 136 2.25 -9.74 -2.28
CA ASN A 136 2.55 -11.15 -2.02
C ASN A 136 3.36 -11.83 -3.13
N GLU A 137 3.46 -11.20 -4.31
CA GLU A 137 4.37 -11.65 -5.38
C GLU A 137 5.83 -11.24 -5.09
N VAL A 138 6.05 -10.30 -4.16
CA VAL A 138 7.37 -9.73 -3.86
C VAL A 138 7.86 -10.12 -2.46
N VAL A 139 6.99 -10.06 -1.45
CA VAL A 139 7.32 -10.32 -0.05
C VAL A 139 6.22 -11.13 0.64
N LYS A 140 6.53 -11.76 1.77
CA LYS A 140 5.51 -12.38 2.62
C LYS A 140 4.58 -11.30 3.20
N VAL A 141 3.28 -11.44 2.98
CA VAL A 141 2.21 -10.63 3.56
C VAL A 141 1.53 -11.44 4.67
N ASP A 142 1.25 -10.81 5.82
CA ASP A 142 0.66 -11.49 6.98
C ASP A 142 -0.87 -11.42 6.96
N PHE A 143 -1.44 -10.28 6.56
CA PHE A 143 -2.89 -10.08 6.46
C PHE A 143 -3.28 -9.31 5.19
N TYR A 144 -4.50 -9.56 4.72
CA TYR A 144 -5.05 -8.95 3.52
C TYR A 144 -6.37 -8.26 3.87
N VAL A 145 -6.53 -7.01 3.46
CA VAL A 145 -7.74 -6.21 3.67
C VAL A 145 -8.27 -5.81 2.30
N PRO A 146 -9.18 -6.60 1.70
CA PRO A 146 -9.69 -6.35 0.35
C PRO A 146 -10.65 -5.15 0.29
N GLY A 147 -10.79 -4.58 -0.91
CA GLY A 147 -11.62 -3.43 -1.22
C GLY A 147 -10.87 -2.31 -1.96
N CYS A 148 -11.58 -1.47 -2.71
CA CYS A 148 -10.99 -0.41 -3.52
C CYS A 148 -11.76 0.94 -3.37
N PRO A 149 -11.67 1.61 -2.20
CA PRO A 149 -10.90 1.20 -1.02
C PRO A 149 -11.69 0.26 -0.08
N PRO A 150 -11.01 -0.44 0.85
CA PRO A 150 -11.68 -1.16 1.92
C PRO A 150 -12.51 -0.21 2.80
N PRO A 151 -13.70 -0.59 3.29
CA PRO A 151 -14.49 0.28 4.16
C PRO A 151 -13.75 0.65 5.45
N ALA A 152 -13.93 1.88 5.94
CA ALA A 152 -13.30 2.39 7.16
C ALA A 152 -13.51 1.48 8.39
N ASP A 153 -14.72 0.92 8.53
CA ASP A 153 -15.08 -0.03 9.59
C ASP A 153 -14.24 -1.31 9.55
N LEU A 154 -13.98 -1.84 8.34
CA LEU A 154 -13.16 -3.03 8.16
C LEU A 154 -11.70 -2.73 8.53
N ILE A 155 -11.18 -1.59 8.08
CA ILE A 155 -9.81 -1.14 8.41
C ILE A 155 -9.66 -1.00 9.93
N ASN A 156 -10.64 -0.35 10.59
CA ASN A 156 -10.60 -0.13 12.03
C ASN A 156 -10.71 -1.43 12.82
N TYR A 157 -11.57 -2.37 12.40
CA TYR A 157 -11.68 -3.69 13.00
C TYR A 157 -10.33 -4.44 12.95
N VAL A 158 -9.73 -4.54 11.76
CA VAL A 158 -8.45 -5.22 11.56
C VAL A 158 -7.36 -4.57 12.42
N LEU A 159 -7.28 -3.24 12.42
CA LEU A 159 -6.30 -2.54 13.25
C LEU A 159 -6.50 -2.83 14.73
N ASN A 160 -7.70 -2.69 15.28
CA ASN A 160 -7.94 -2.93 16.71
C ASN A 160 -7.64 -4.37 17.13
N GLU A 161 -8.00 -5.37 16.31
CA GLU A 161 -7.62 -6.76 16.58
C GLU A 161 -6.10 -6.92 16.66
N LEU A 162 -5.35 -6.37 15.70
CA LEU A 162 -3.89 -6.44 15.68
C LEU A 162 -3.24 -5.67 16.85
N LEU A 163 -3.80 -4.51 17.22
CA LEU A 163 -3.32 -3.70 18.34
C LEU A 163 -3.51 -4.42 19.68
N ASP A 164 -4.59 -5.19 19.82
CA ASP A 164 -4.86 -6.01 20.99
C ASP A 164 -4.13 -7.38 20.97
N GLY A 165 -3.29 -7.62 19.96
CA GLY A 165 -2.54 -8.87 19.80
C GLY A 165 -3.41 -10.06 19.39
N ARG A 166 -4.61 -9.83 18.88
CA ARG A 166 -5.51 -10.85 18.34
C ARG A 166 -5.34 -10.98 16.82
N THR A 167 -5.70 -12.15 16.31
CA THR A 167 -5.73 -12.41 14.86
C THR A 167 -7.10 -11.99 14.32
N PRO A 168 -7.18 -11.04 13.36
CA PRO A 168 -8.45 -10.65 12.76
C PRO A 168 -9.16 -11.84 12.09
N VAL A 169 -10.44 -12.02 12.40
CA VAL A 169 -11.30 -13.03 11.75
C VAL A 169 -12.05 -12.34 10.63
N MET A 170 -11.70 -12.69 9.38
CA MET A 170 -12.22 -12.00 8.20
C MET A 170 -13.57 -12.55 7.72
N GLU A 171 -14.00 -13.73 8.17
CA GLU A 171 -15.23 -14.39 7.73
C GLU A 171 -16.49 -13.53 8.01
N GLY A 172 -17.29 -13.32 6.98
CA GLY A 172 -18.54 -12.56 7.03
C GLY A 172 -18.35 -11.05 7.26
N LYS A 173 -17.12 -10.54 7.16
CA LYS A 173 -16.79 -9.11 7.36
C LYS A 173 -16.60 -8.37 6.05
N PHE A 174 -16.53 -9.07 4.92
CA PHE A 174 -16.48 -8.52 3.59
C PHE A 174 -17.56 -9.15 2.71
N LYS A 175 -18.05 -8.40 1.71
CA LYS A 175 -19.14 -8.86 0.81
C LYS A 175 -18.79 -10.14 0.04
N TYR A 176 -17.50 -10.47 -0.05
CA TYR A 176 -16.97 -11.66 -0.73
C TYR A 176 -16.07 -12.53 0.18
N GLY A 177 -16.17 -12.36 1.51
CA GLY A 177 -15.35 -13.07 2.51
C GLY A 177 -15.89 -12.91 3.92
#